data_AF-A0A841BB84-F1
#
_entry.id   AF-A0A841BB84-F1
#
_cell.length_a   1.000
_cell.length_b   1.000
_cell.length_c   1.000
_cell.angle_alpha   90.00
_cell.angle_beta   90.00
_cell.angle_gamma   90.00
#
_symmetry.space_group_name_H-M   'P 1'
#
loop_
_entity.id
_entity.type
_entity.pdbx_description
1 polymer ?
#
loop_
_entity_poly.entity_id
_entity_poly.type
_entity_poly.pdbx_seq_one_letter_code
_entity_poly.pdbx_strand_id
1 'polypeptide(L)'
;MDVWQLLAELDKAGVDRSEYYFPGMPPRESNPDGGTYLEVEGGRWQVKQAERGQSWTRGSFDTEDEACRFLYDLLTWKAPEPYRQTPEEAEASRLHNERRQAEDRRNL
;
A
#
# COMPACT_ATOMS: atom_id res chain seq x y z
N MET A 1 -14.21 -14.37 -3.00
CA MET A 1 -12.97 -14.19 -3.76
C MET A 1 -11.96 -15.13 -3.14
N ASP A 2 -11.61 -16.19 -3.84
CA ASP A 2 -10.48 -17.03 -3.47
C ASP A 2 -9.19 -16.54 -4.18
N VAL A 3 -8.05 -17.14 -3.86
CA VAL A 3 -6.75 -16.80 -4.47
C VAL A 3 -6.76 -16.92 -6.01
N TRP A 4 -7.50 -17.87 -6.59
CA TRP A 4 -7.56 -18.05 -8.04
C TRP A 4 -8.38 -16.95 -8.71
N GLN A 5 -9.50 -16.57 -8.09
CA GLN A 5 -10.30 -15.43 -8.51
C GLN A 5 -9.50 -14.14 -8.41
N LEU A 6 -8.75 -13.94 -7.32
CA LEU A 6 -7.86 -12.78 -7.15
C LEU A 6 -6.82 -12.70 -8.27
N LEU A 7 -6.16 -13.81 -8.59
CA LEU A 7 -5.17 -13.87 -9.69
C LEU A 7 -5.77 -13.45 -11.03
N ALA A 8 -6.98 -13.93 -11.35
CA ALA A 8 -7.67 -13.57 -12.58
C ALA A 8 -8.03 -12.07 -12.61
N GLU A 9 -8.46 -11.49 -11.48
CA GLU A 9 -8.79 -10.08 -11.40
C GLU A 9 -7.55 -9.17 -11.44
N LEU A 10 -6.43 -9.56 -10.82
CA LEU A 10 -5.16 -8.84 -10.91
C LEU A 10 -4.57 -8.85 -12.32
N ASP A 11 -4.68 -9.98 -13.02
CA ASP A 11 -4.26 -10.12 -14.43
C ASP A 11 -5.09 -9.19 -15.33
N LYS A 12 -6.41 -9.13 -15.13
CA LYS A 12 -7.30 -8.18 -15.84
C LYS A 12 -6.98 -6.72 -15.51
N ALA A 13 -6.62 -6.43 -14.26
CA ALA A 13 -6.25 -5.09 -13.82
C ALA A 13 -4.86 -4.65 -14.31
N GLY A 14 -4.08 -5.58 -14.88
CA GLY A 14 -2.74 -5.34 -15.40
C GLY A 14 -1.68 -5.16 -14.30
N VAL A 15 -1.93 -5.69 -13.10
CA VAL A 15 -0.95 -5.66 -12.00
C VAL A 15 0.20 -6.63 -12.34
N ASP A 16 1.44 -6.17 -12.19
CA ASP A 16 2.59 -7.01 -12.47
C ASP A 16 2.72 -8.13 -11.44
N ARG A 17 2.95 -9.36 -11.90
CA ARG A 17 3.08 -10.55 -11.03
C ARG A 17 4.31 -10.51 -10.11
N SER A 18 5.21 -9.55 -10.26
CA SER A 18 6.31 -9.28 -9.34
C SER A 18 5.87 -8.50 -8.09
N GLU A 19 4.74 -7.80 -8.14
CA GLU A 19 4.24 -6.99 -7.01
C GLU A 19 3.64 -7.82 -5.88
N TYR A 20 3.33 -9.11 -6.14
CA TYR A 20 2.69 -9.98 -5.17
C TYR A 20 3.14 -11.44 -5.21
N TYR A 21 2.98 -12.15 -4.10
CA TYR A 21 3.16 -13.60 -4.02
C TYR A 21 2.18 -14.29 -3.06
N PHE A 22 1.94 -15.58 -3.26
CA PHE A 22 0.97 -16.36 -2.47
C PHE A 22 1.58 -17.63 -1.86
N PRO A 23 1.06 -18.13 -0.72
CA PRO A 23 1.41 -19.45 -0.21
C PRO A 23 1.06 -20.53 -1.24
N GLY A 24 2.00 -21.42 -1.53
CA GLY A 24 1.81 -22.49 -2.52
C GLY A 24 2.22 -22.12 -3.95
N MET A 25 2.57 -20.86 -4.23
CA MET A 25 3.34 -20.53 -5.43
C MET A 25 4.82 -20.77 -5.18
N PRO A 26 5.58 -21.28 -6.17
CA PRO A 26 7.02 -21.31 -6.04
C PRO A 26 7.50 -19.87 -5.79
N PRO A 27 8.30 -19.63 -4.74
CA PRO A 27 8.89 -18.33 -4.55
C PRO A 27 9.65 -18.01 -5.83
N ARG A 28 9.27 -16.92 -6.52
CA ARG A 28 10.09 -16.42 -7.62
C ARG A 28 11.44 -16.10 -6.99
N GLU A 29 12.47 -16.82 -7.43
CA GLU A 29 13.84 -16.60 -7.01
C GLU A 29 14.11 -15.11 -7.09
N SER A 30 14.33 -14.49 -5.93
CA SER A 30 14.68 -13.07 -5.80
C SER A 30 13.56 -12.08 -6.14
N ASN A 31 12.72 -11.76 -5.15
CA ASN A 31 12.29 -10.36 -5.00
C ASN A 31 12.96 -9.76 -3.73
N PRO A 32 14.26 -9.41 -3.80
CA PRO A 32 15.03 -8.95 -2.63
C PRO A 32 14.59 -7.55 -2.16
N ASP A 33 13.82 -6.81 -2.97
CA ASP A 33 13.51 -5.40 -2.71
C ASP A 33 12.11 -5.15 -2.14
N GLY A 34 11.13 -6.04 -2.37
CA GLY A 34 9.83 -5.97 -1.71
C GLY A 34 8.63 -6.50 -2.52
N GLY A 35 7.52 -6.75 -1.85
CA GLY A 35 6.27 -7.26 -2.45
C GLY A 35 5.19 -7.52 -1.41
N THR A 36 3.94 -7.66 -1.86
CA THR A 36 2.79 -7.92 -0.98
C THR A 36 2.37 -9.39 -1.04
N TYR A 37 2.06 -10.02 0.09
CA TYR A 37 1.74 -11.44 0.12
C TYR A 37 0.67 -11.80 1.15
N LEU A 38 0.04 -12.95 0.89
CA LEU A 38 -0.85 -13.59 1.86
C LEU A 38 -0.08 -14.61 2.69
N GLU A 39 -0.44 -14.73 3.96
CA GLU A 39 0.05 -15.77 4.85
C GLU A 39 -1.07 -16.17 5.82
N VAL A 40 -1.15 -17.46 6.16
CA VAL A 40 -2.09 -17.94 7.18
C VAL A 40 -1.31 -18.18 8.46
N GLU A 41 -1.59 -17.38 9.49
CA GLU A 41 -0.91 -17.45 10.79
C GLU A 41 -1.96 -17.44 11.90
N GLY A 42 -1.93 -18.45 12.78
CA GLY A 42 -2.88 -18.56 13.89
C GLY A 42 -4.35 -18.73 13.46
N GLY A 43 -4.60 -19.27 12.27
CA GLY A 43 -5.95 -19.44 11.71
C GLY A 43 -6.55 -18.16 11.11
N ARG A 44 -5.76 -17.07 11.02
CA ARG A 44 -6.15 -15.83 10.35
C ARG A 44 -5.38 -15.63 9.06
N TRP A 45 -6.04 -15.01 8.10
CA TRP A 45 -5.44 -14.58 6.85
C TRP A 45 -4.76 -13.22 7.07
N GLN A 46 -3.47 -13.15 6.83
CA GLN A 46 -2.69 -11.93 6.94
C GLN A 46 -2.22 -11.47 5.57
N VAL A 47 -2.40 -10.18 5.30
CA VAL A 47 -1.78 -9.51 4.16
C VAL A 47 -0.53 -8.83 4.70
N LYS A 48 0.64 -9.28 4.27
CA LYS A 48 1.94 -8.76 4.69
C LYS A 48 2.60 -8.05 3.51
N GLN A 49 3.40 -7.04 3.83
CA GLN A 49 4.25 -6.35 2.86
C GLN A 49 5.69 -6.57 3.30
N ALA A 50 6.52 -7.01 2.37
CA ALA A 50 7.96 -7.03 2.53
C ALA A 50 8.57 -5.86 1.77
N GLU A 51 9.57 -5.19 2.36
CA GLU A 51 10.37 -4.18 1.68
C GLU A 51 11.77 -4.15 2.33
N ARG A 52 12.83 -4.19 1.52
CA ARG A 52 14.23 -4.06 1.99
C ARG A 52 14.59 -4.98 3.16
N GLY A 53 14.14 -6.23 3.12
CA GLY A 53 14.41 -7.25 4.15
C GLY A 53 13.61 -7.10 5.45
N GLN A 54 12.67 -6.16 5.52
CA GLN A 54 11.70 -6.06 6.61
C GLN A 54 10.33 -6.49 6.11
N SER A 55 9.49 -7.04 6.99
CA SER A 55 8.10 -7.32 6.68
C SER A 55 7.18 -6.81 7.79
N TRP A 56 5.99 -6.36 7.40
CA TRP A 56 4.96 -5.92 8.34
C TRP A 56 3.57 -6.32 7.85
N THR A 57 2.66 -6.51 8.79
CA THR A 57 1.26 -6.83 8.48
C THR A 57 0.51 -5.56 8.09
N ARG A 58 -0.11 -5.57 6.92
CA ARG A 58 -1.00 -4.52 6.42
C ARG A 58 -2.45 -4.74 6.86
N GLY A 59 -2.86 -6.00 6.99
CA GLY A 59 -4.20 -6.37 7.44
C GLY A 59 -4.25 -7.81 7.93
N SER A 60 -5.20 -8.09 8.83
CA SER A 60 -5.50 -9.43 9.33
C SER A 60 -7.01 -9.65 9.29
N PHE A 61 -7.41 -10.79 8.75
CA PHE A 61 -8.79 -11.11 8.40
C PHE A 61 -9.13 -12.53 8.83
N ASP A 62 -10.40 -12.77 9.10
CA ASP A 62 -10.88 -14.09 9.52
C ASP A 62 -11.13 -15.01 8.32
N THR A 63 -11.30 -14.45 7.13
CA THR A 63 -11.60 -15.21 5.91
C THR A 63 -10.63 -14.91 4.76
N GLU A 64 -10.46 -15.91 3.87
CA GLU A 64 -9.68 -15.75 2.64
C GLU A 64 -10.28 -14.66 1.74
N ASP A 65 -11.61 -14.60 1.66
CA ASP A 65 -12.34 -13.63 0.84
C ASP A 65 -12.03 -12.19 1.21
N GLU A 66 -12.05 -11.86 2.50
CA GLU A 66 -11.74 -10.52 2.98
C GLU A 66 -10.28 -10.15 2.70
N ALA A 67 -9.36 -11.09 2.93
CA ALA A 67 -7.94 -10.87 2.69
C ALA A 67 -7.63 -10.67 1.20
N CYS A 68 -8.24 -11.48 0.32
CA CYS A 68 -8.10 -11.35 -1.12
C CYS A 68 -8.68 -10.03 -1.65
N ARG A 69 -9.85 -9.61 -1.16
CA ARG A 69 -10.44 -8.31 -1.53
C ARG A 69 -9.57 -7.15 -1.09
N PHE A 70 -9.09 -7.17 0.16
CA PHE A 70 -8.17 -6.15 0.65
C PHE A 70 -6.89 -6.07 -0.19
N LEU A 71 -6.33 -7.22 -0.56
CA LEU A 71 -5.12 -7.27 -1.38
C LEU A 71 -5.37 -6.75 -2.80
N TYR A 72 -6.52 -7.08 -3.40
CA TYR A 72 -6.92 -6.53 -4.69
C TYR A 72 -7.00 -5.00 -4.64
N ASP A 73 -7.70 -4.46 -3.65
CA ASP A 73 -7.84 -3.01 -3.48
C ASP A 73 -6.46 -2.37 -3.28
N LEU A 74 -5.60 -2.97 -2.46
CA LEU A 74 -4.26 -2.45 -2.20
C LEU A 74 -3.38 -2.37 -3.46
N LEU A 75 -3.41 -3.40 -4.30
CA LEU A 75 -2.57 -3.49 -5.51
C LEU A 75 -3.14 -2.72 -6.70
N THR A 76 -4.46 -2.53 -6.75
CA THR A 76 -5.12 -1.78 -7.81
C THR A 76 -5.35 -0.31 -7.45
N TRP A 77 -5.14 0.06 -6.18
CA TRP A 77 -5.25 1.42 -5.74
C TRP A 77 -4.22 2.31 -6.43
N LYS A 78 -4.72 3.20 -7.29
CA LYS A 78 -3.95 4.31 -7.83
C LYS A 78 -4.08 5.47 -6.86
N ALA A 79 -2.95 5.88 -6.27
CA ALA A 79 -2.90 7.12 -5.53
C ALA A 79 -3.49 8.25 -6.40
N PRO A 80 -4.36 9.11 -5.86
CA PRO A 80 -4.85 10.26 -6.61
C PRO A 80 -3.65 11.08 -7.09
N GLU A 81 -3.76 11.67 -8.29
CA GLU A 81 -2.69 12.51 -8.81
C GLU A 81 -2.35 13.58 -7.77
N PRO A 82 -1.06 13.80 -7.47
CA PRO A 82 -0.66 14.80 -6.51
C PRO A 82 -1.19 16.15 -6.96
N TYR A 83 -1.91 16.84 -6.07
CA TYR A 83 -2.42 18.17 -6.34
C TYR A 83 -1.25 19.09 -6.73
N ARG A 84 -1.24 19.56 -7.98
CA ARG A 84 -0.29 20.59 -8.41
C ARG A 84 -0.83 21.93 -7.95
N GLN A 85 -0.27 22.45 -6.85
CA GLN A 85 -0.57 23.80 -6.40
C GLN A 85 -0.25 24.80 -7.52
N THR A 86 -1.15 25.75 -7.72
CA THR A 86 -0.87 26.93 -8.54
C THR A 86 0.17 27.81 -7.84
N PRO A 87 0.87 28.70 -8.58
CA PRO A 87 1.81 29.65 -7.97
C PRO A 87 1.18 30.51 -6.87
N GLU A 88 -0.08 30.92 -7.03
CA GLU A 88 -0.83 31.72 -6.06
C GLU A 88 -1.09 30.94 -4.76
N GLU A 89 -1.50 29.67 -4.86
CA GLU A 89 -1.75 28.81 -3.69
C GLU A 89 -0.47 28.41 -2.96
N ALA A 90 0.63 28.23 -3.70
CA ALA A 90 1.94 27.99 -3.10
C ALA A 90 2.40 29.21 -2.30
N GLU A 91 2.20 30.42 -2.83
CA GLU A 91 2.51 31.67 -2.13
C GLU A 91 1.62 31.89 -0.90
N ALA A 92 0.31 31.63 -1.01
CA ALA A 92 -0.61 31.68 0.12
C ALA A 92 -0.21 30.68 1.24
N SER A 93 0.19 29.46 0.87
CA SER A 93 0.67 28.44 1.81
C SER A 93 1.95 28.88 2.51
N ARG A 94 2.89 29.48 1.77
CA ARG A 94 4.13 30.04 2.33
C ARG A 94 3.83 31.13 3.34
N LEU A 95 2.98 32.09 2.98
CA LEU A 95 2.62 33.22 3.84
C LEU A 95 1.88 32.76 5.11
N HIS A 96 1.00 31.76 4.99
CA HIS A 96 0.32 31.15 6.14
C HIS A 96 1.31 30.50 7.11
N ASN A 97 2.29 29.74 6.60
CA ASN A 97 3.32 29.11 7.42
C ASN A 97 4.26 30.13 8.08
N GLU A 98 4.61 31.21 7.36
CA GLU A 98 5.42 32.30 7.90
C GLU A 98 4.71 33.02 9.05
N ARG A 99 3.39 33.24 8.93
CA ARG A 99 2.58 33.80 10.04
C ARG A 99 2.60 32.90 11.26
N ARG A 100 2.35 31.59 11.09
CA ARG A 100 2.39 30.65 12.21
C ARG A 100 3.75 30.63 12.90
N GLN A 101 4.84 30.61 12.14
CA GLN A 101 6.19 30.65 12.72
C GLN A 101 6.50 31.96 13.45
N ALA A 102 6.01 33.10 12.96
CA ALA A 102 6.19 34.39 13.62
C ALA A 102 5.39 34.48 14.93
N GLU A 103 4.18 33.92 14.95
CA GLU A 103 3.35 33.80 16.17
C GLU A 103 4.02 32.91 17.22
N ASP A 104 4.54 31.75 16.82
CA ASP A 104 5.26 30.84 17.73
C ASP A 104 6.53 31.49 18.29
N ARG A 105 7.32 32.21 17.47
CA ARG A 105 8.51 32.94 17.94
C ARG A 105 8.20 34.09 18.88
N ARG A 106 7.00 34.67 18.80
CA ARG A 106 6.57 35.79 19.64
C ARG A 106 6.09 35.33 21.03
N ASN A 107 5.76 34.05 21.18
CA ASN A 107 5.29 33.45 22.42
C ASN A 107 6.41 32.71 23.21
N LEU A 108 7.67 32.89 22.81
CA LEU A 108 8.90 32.40 23.44
C LEU A 108 9.66 33.55 24.10
#